data_AF-A0A947QRX1-F1
#
_entry.id   AF-A0A947QRX1-F1
#
_cell.length_a   1.000
_cell.length_b   1.000
_cell.length_c   1.000
_cell.angle_alpha   90.00
_cell.angle_beta   90.00
_cell.angle_gamma   90.00
#
_symmetry.space_group_name_H-M   'P 1'
#
loop_
_entity.id
_entity.type
_entity.pdbx_description
1 polymer ?
#
loop_
_entity_poly.entity_id
_entity_poly.type
_entity_poly.pdbx_seq_one_letter_code
_entity_poly.pdbx_strand_id
1 'polypeptide(L)'
;MTDSKFDLKNMHCYNALLLKFAYNIGLNSYKAVLKRYSGEQSKSHKKVTASIVRFVPHFRILSGIVALFLVLFLAFRSISDPNVVKQVKAETSVLGASTVMSEEVDFNTVNEVEFRLLRPSSEEMLEAKSKYDEKLQRIEEEKRRIEEEKKRERMNKITLIQTYLVSQGSPMAPYSDVILDSCIKYGEHYCKYFLAIAGVESGLGRVCPGHSAWGMIGFRFASWPEAISFSADWIAGNYYLKGVDTFEELAYSSYGPQNPETWITHLYSFYNQMSF
;
A
#
# COMPACT_ATOMS: atom_id res chain seq x y z
N MET A 1 -31.37 3.45 22.20
CA MET A 1 -31.17 2.90 20.84
C MET A 1 -31.06 4.07 19.89
N THR A 2 -29.84 4.46 19.55
CA THR A 2 -29.55 5.58 18.66
C THR A 2 -29.38 5.06 17.24
N ASP A 3 -30.23 5.52 16.34
CA ASP A 3 -30.13 5.32 14.89
C ASP A 3 -28.77 5.79 14.37
N SER A 4 -27.93 4.86 13.92
CA SER A 4 -26.76 5.19 13.12
C SER A 4 -27.18 5.40 11.67
N LYS A 5 -27.43 6.67 11.28
CA LYS A 5 -27.56 7.05 9.88
C LYS A 5 -26.24 6.78 9.15
N PHE A 6 -26.29 5.90 8.17
CA PHE A 6 -25.19 5.59 7.28
C PHE A 6 -24.85 6.82 6.41
N ASP A 7 -23.67 7.40 6.60
CA ASP A 7 -23.27 8.65 5.94
C ASP A 7 -22.64 8.39 4.56
N LEU A 8 -23.43 8.67 3.51
CA LEU A 8 -23.04 8.58 2.10
C LEU A 8 -21.83 9.45 1.73
N LYS A 9 -21.49 10.50 2.49
CA LYS A 9 -20.29 11.33 2.22
C LYS A 9 -18.99 10.55 2.37
N ASN A 10 -18.92 9.61 3.33
CA ASN A 10 -17.71 8.83 3.57
C ASN A 10 -17.41 7.81 2.44
N MET A 11 -18.43 7.38 1.71
CA MET A 11 -18.29 6.44 0.59
C MET A 11 -17.61 7.09 -0.63
N HIS A 12 -17.85 8.39 -0.85
CA HIS A 12 -17.20 9.14 -1.93
C HIS A 12 -15.69 9.33 -1.69
N CYS A 13 -15.26 9.54 -0.44
CA CYS A 13 -13.85 9.61 -0.09
C CYS A 13 -13.15 8.26 -0.26
N TYR A 14 -13.80 7.15 0.12
CA TYR A 14 -13.22 5.81 0.01
C TYR A 14 -13.02 5.39 -1.46
N ASN A 15 -13.99 5.69 -2.33
CA ASN A 15 -13.90 5.44 -3.77
C ASN A 15 -12.82 6.29 -4.44
N ALA A 16 -12.65 7.56 -4.04
CA ALA A 16 -11.59 8.42 -4.55
C ALA A 16 -10.19 7.92 -4.12
N LEU A 17 -10.05 7.40 -2.90
CA LEU A 17 -8.82 6.78 -2.40
C LEU A 17 -8.47 5.50 -3.17
N LEU A 18 -9.44 4.62 -3.43
CA LEU A 18 -9.27 3.41 -4.24
C LEU A 18 -8.85 3.72 -5.68
N LEU A 19 -9.47 4.72 -6.31
CA LEU A 19 -9.11 5.19 -7.65
C LEU A 19 -7.68 5.76 -7.69
N LYS A 20 -7.30 6.56 -6.69
CA LYS A 20 -5.95 7.13 -6.57
C LYS A 20 -4.90 6.05 -6.33
N PHE A 21 -5.24 5.03 -5.53
CA PHE A 21 -4.38 3.88 -5.26
C PHE A 21 -4.17 3.02 -6.51
N ALA A 22 -5.25 2.67 -7.22
CA ALA A 22 -5.18 1.91 -8.47
C ALA A 22 -4.39 2.66 -9.56
N TYR A 23 -4.59 3.98 -9.67
CA TYR A 23 -3.84 4.85 -10.58
C TYR A 23 -2.33 4.86 -10.24
N ASN A 24 -1.98 4.98 -8.95
CA ASN A 24 -0.58 4.99 -8.52
C ASN A 24 0.12 3.64 -8.76
N ILE A 25 -0.57 2.51 -8.55
CA ILE A 25 -0.03 1.18 -8.88
C ILE A 25 0.21 1.06 -10.38
N GLY A 26 -0.74 1.49 -11.20
CA GLY A 26 -0.59 1.49 -12.66
C GLY A 26 0.58 2.36 -13.13
N LEU A 27 0.70 3.58 -12.58
CA LEU A 27 1.75 4.54 -12.94
C LEU A 27 3.15 4.05 -12.50
N ASN A 28 3.27 3.46 -11.31
CA ASN A 28 4.54 2.92 -10.81
C ASN A 28 4.98 1.67 -11.59
N SER A 29 4.03 0.81 -11.96
CA SER A 29 4.29 -0.34 -12.84
C SER A 29 4.76 0.13 -14.22
N TYR A 30 4.12 1.16 -14.78
CA TYR A 30 4.52 1.76 -16.06
C TYR A 30 5.92 2.40 -16.00
N LYS A 31 6.23 3.15 -14.94
CA LYS A 31 7.58 3.74 -14.73
C LYS A 31 8.66 2.69 -14.56
N ALA A 32 8.38 1.59 -13.84
CA ALA A 32 9.31 0.48 -13.68
C ALA A 32 9.61 -0.23 -15.01
N VAL A 33 8.59 -0.37 -15.86
CA VAL A 33 8.75 -0.88 -17.23
C VAL A 33 9.61 0.07 -18.06
N LEU A 34 9.31 1.37 -18.06
CA LEU A 34 10.10 2.37 -18.79
C LEU A 34 11.56 2.44 -18.32
N LYS A 35 11.82 2.34 -17.01
CA LYS A 35 13.19 2.35 -16.43
C LYS A 35 14.00 1.13 -16.89
N ARG A 36 13.35 -0.04 -17.04
CA ARG A 36 13.99 -1.25 -17.61
C ARG A 36 14.32 -1.06 -19.09
N TYR A 37 13.45 -0.40 -19.85
CA TYR A 37 13.67 -0.13 -21.28
C TYR A 37 14.69 0.98 -21.55
N SER A 38 14.81 1.99 -20.67
CA SER A 38 15.80 3.06 -20.84
C SER A 38 17.23 2.63 -20.49
N GLY A 39 17.40 1.50 -19.77
CA GLY A 39 18.71 0.93 -19.42
C GLY A 39 19.31 0.00 -20.48
N GLU A 40 18.49 -0.54 -21.39
CA GLU A 40 18.94 -1.46 -22.47
C GLU A 40 19.10 -0.73 -23.81
N GLN A 41 19.90 0.34 -23.84
CA GLN A 41 20.45 0.90 -25.09
C GLN A 41 21.85 0.34 -25.33
N SER A 42 21.96 -0.99 -25.49
CA SER A 42 23.11 -1.61 -26.16
C SER A 42 22.82 -3.08 -26.49
N LYS A 43 22.80 -3.40 -27.79
CA LYS A 43 22.83 -4.74 -28.42
C LYS A 43 21.47 -5.38 -28.77
N SER A 44 21.20 -5.33 -30.08
CA SER A 44 20.29 -6.17 -30.88
C SER A 44 18.79 -5.81 -30.89
N HIS A 45 18.43 -4.96 -31.86
CA HIS A 45 17.03 -4.64 -32.22
C HIS A 45 16.15 -5.85 -32.57
N LYS A 46 16.71 -7.02 -32.92
CA LYS A 46 15.92 -8.19 -33.33
C LYS A 46 15.32 -8.99 -32.17
N LYS A 47 15.81 -8.85 -30.93
CA LYS A 47 15.20 -9.50 -29.75
C LYS A 47 14.07 -8.68 -29.12
N VAL A 48 14.09 -7.36 -29.32
CA VAL A 48 13.12 -6.41 -28.72
C VAL A 48 11.71 -6.57 -29.32
N THR A 49 11.60 -6.82 -30.61
CA THR A 49 10.32 -7.03 -31.30
C THR A 49 9.62 -8.33 -30.88
N ALA A 50 10.36 -9.39 -30.54
CA ALA A 50 9.79 -10.65 -30.08
C ALA A 50 9.20 -10.58 -28.65
N SER A 51 9.79 -9.76 -27.76
CA SER A 51 9.26 -9.55 -26.40
C SER A 51 8.02 -8.65 -26.38
N ILE A 52 7.95 -7.65 -27.26
CA ILE A 52 6.77 -6.77 -27.38
C ILE A 52 5.55 -7.58 -27.86
N VAL A 53 5.71 -8.49 -28.82
CA VAL A 53 4.62 -9.34 -29.32
C VAL A 53 4.08 -10.31 -28.26
N ARG A 54 4.90 -10.74 -27.29
CA ARG A 54 4.45 -11.58 -26.16
C ARG A 54 3.69 -10.82 -25.06
N PHE A 55 3.79 -9.50 -24.99
CA PHE A 55 3.17 -8.70 -23.92
C PHE A 55 1.78 -8.13 -24.28
N VAL A 56 1.47 -8.02 -25.57
CA VAL A 56 0.17 -7.56 -26.09
C VAL A 56 -1.05 -8.34 -25.55
N PRO A 57 -1.00 -9.68 -25.31
CA PRO A 57 -2.14 -10.41 -24.77
C PRO A 57 -2.51 -10.00 -23.34
N HIS A 58 -1.51 -9.74 -22.49
CA HIS A 58 -1.76 -9.34 -21.10
C HIS A 58 -2.35 -7.92 -21.00
N PHE A 59 -2.00 -7.05 -21.94
CA PHE A 59 -2.60 -5.71 -22.03
C PHE A 59 -4.09 -5.77 -22.41
N ARG A 60 -4.47 -6.72 -23.28
CA ARG A 60 -5.87 -6.99 -23.65
C ARG A 60 -6.70 -7.56 -22.50
N ILE A 61 -6.10 -8.42 -21.68
CA ILE A 61 -6.75 -8.96 -20.47
C ILE A 61 -6.95 -7.84 -19.44
N LEU A 62 -5.94 -6.99 -19.22
CA LEU A 62 -6.05 -5.85 -18.30
C LEU A 62 -7.10 -4.84 -18.79
N SER A 63 -7.15 -4.52 -20.08
CA SER A 63 -8.18 -3.64 -20.64
C SER A 63 -9.58 -4.25 -20.53
N GLY A 64 -9.70 -5.58 -20.68
CA GLY A 64 -10.96 -6.30 -20.50
C GLY A 64 -11.46 -6.27 -19.05
N ILE A 65 -10.55 -6.44 -18.08
CA ILE A 65 -10.88 -6.35 -16.65
C ILE A 65 -11.31 -4.93 -16.30
N VAL A 66 -10.58 -3.90 -16.77
CA VAL A 66 -10.96 -2.50 -16.53
C VAL A 66 -12.32 -2.19 -17.16
N ALA A 67 -12.59 -2.65 -18.38
CA ALA A 67 -13.89 -2.48 -19.03
C ALA A 67 -15.02 -3.19 -18.28
N LEU A 68 -14.78 -4.42 -17.78
CA LEU A 68 -15.75 -5.17 -16.98
C LEU A 68 -16.06 -4.46 -15.65
N PHE A 69 -15.04 -3.96 -14.95
CA PHE A 69 -15.23 -3.16 -13.74
C PHE A 69 -16.00 -1.87 -14.02
N LEU A 70 -15.77 -1.23 -15.17
CA LEU A 70 -16.49 -0.03 -15.58
C LEU A 70 -17.96 -0.32 -15.89
N VAL A 71 -18.25 -1.43 -16.59
CA VAL A 71 -19.62 -1.90 -16.86
C VAL A 71 -20.35 -2.26 -15.57
N LEU A 72 -19.71 -3.02 -14.67
CA LEU A 72 -20.29 -3.37 -13.37
C LEU A 72 -20.53 -2.13 -12.49
N PHE A 73 -19.60 -1.17 -12.51
CA PHE A 73 -19.74 0.09 -11.77
C PHE A 73 -20.89 0.95 -12.32
N LEU A 74 -21.05 1.02 -13.64
CA LEU A 74 -22.16 1.72 -14.29
C LEU A 74 -23.51 1.00 -14.03
N ALA A 75 -23.53 -0.33 -14.08
CA ALA A 75 -24.72 -1.12 -13.74
C ALA A 75 -25.14 -0.89 -12.27
N PHE A 76 -24.17 -0.87 -11.35
CA PHE A 76 -24.40 -0.61 -9.93
C PHE A 76 -24.91 0.81 -9.68
N ARG A 77 -24.40 1.80 -10.43
CA ARG A 77 -24.94 3.17 -10.41
C ARG A 77 -26.35 3.27 -10.98
N SER A 78 -26.64 2.53 -12.05
CA SER A 78 -27.96 2.48 -12.68
C SER A 78 -29.04 1.94 -11.73
N ILE A 79 -28.68 0.99 -10.85
CA ILE A 79 -29.57 0.46 -9.80
C ILE A 79 -29.89 1.52 -8.72
N SER A 80 -29.05 2.55 -8.58
CA SER A 80 -29.12 3.53 -7.49
C SER A 80 -29.70 4.89 -7.89
N ASP A 81 -29.87 5.18 -9.19
CA ASP A 81 -30.39 6.47 -9.68
C ASP A 81 -31.41 6.27 -10.83
N PRO A 82 -32.72 6.51 -10.58
CA PRO A 82 -33.76 6.35 -11.59
C PRO A 82 -33.66 7.31 -12.78
N ASN A 83 -32.84 8.37 -12.70
CA ASN A 83 -32.60 9.27 -13.84
C ASN A 83 -31.56 8.71 -14.83
N VAL A 84 -30.60 7.90 -14.36
CA VAL A 84 -29.62 7.22 -15.21
C VAL A 84 -30.28 6.15 -16.09
N VAL A 85 -31.29 5.44 -15.54
CA VAL A 85 -32.10 4.47 -16.30
C VAL A 85 -32.83 5.12 -17.48
N LYS A 86 -33.30 6.37 -17.32
CA LYS A 86 -33.93 7.13 -18.41
C LYS A 86 -32.93 7.55 -19.49
N GLN A 87 -31.70 7.87 -19.11
CA GLN A 87 -30.65 8.28 -20.04
C GLN A 87 -30.10 7.09 -20.85
N VAL A 88 -29.89 5.94 -20.22
CA VAL A 88 -29.48 4.71 -20.92
C VAL A 88 -30.54 4.25 -21.93
N LYS A 89 -31.84 4.35 -21.58
CA LYS A 89 -32.94 4.06 -22.52
C LYS A 89 -32.95 4.99 -23.74
N ALA A 90 -32.61 6.27 -23.55
CA ALA A 90 -32.54 7.24 -24.63
C ALA A 90 -31.31 7.03 -25.54
N GLU A 91 -30.20 6.52 -25.00
CA GLU A 91 -28.99 6.23 -25.79
C GLU A 91 -29.09 4.88 -26.53
N THR A 92 -29.78 3.88 -25.98
CA THR A 92 -30.07 2.61 -26.68
C THR A 92 -31.04 2.75 -27.86
N SER A 93 -31.81 3.85 -27.97
CA SER A 93 -32.68 4.08 -29.13
C SER A 93 -31.94 4.66 -30.35
N VAL A 94 -30.69 5.11 -30.19
CA VAL A 94 -29.89 5.73 -31.27
C VAL A 94 -28.97 4.70 -31.95
N LEU A 95 -28.66 3.58 -31.28
CA LEU A 95 -27.90 2.47 -31.88
C LEU A 95 -28.86 1.49 -32.56
N GLY A 96 -29.00 1.68 -33.87
CA GLY A 96 -29.74 0.88 -34.85
C GLY A 96 -30.30 -0.47 -34.41
N ALA A 97 -31.61 -0.59 -34.56
CA ALA A 97 -32.38 -1.82 -34.50
C ALA A 97 -31.78 -2.91 -35.40
N SER A 98 -30.98 -3.80 -34.80
CA SER A 98 -30.88 -5.17 -35.27
C SER A 98 -32.09 -5.91 -34.70
N THR A 99 -32.89 -6.47 -35.59
CA THR A 99 -34.03 -7.33 -35.33
C THR A 99 -33.62 -8.52 -34.46
N VAL A 100 -33.57 -8.32 -33.15
CA VAL A 100 -33.62 -9.40 -32.18
C VAL A 100 -35.08 -9.75 -32.04
N MET A 101 -35.45 -10.92 -32.58
CA MET A 101 -36.68 -11.63 -32.29
C MET A 101 -36.94 -11.60 -30.79
N SER A 102 -37.79 -10.67 -30.34
CA SER A 102 -38.33 -10.66 -28.99
C SER A 102 -39.38 -11.75 -28.92
N GLU A 103 -38.93 -12.98 -28.67
CA GLU A 103 -39.80 -13.98 -28.04
C GLU A 103 -40.18 -13.38 -26.68
N GLU A 104 -41.42 -12.92 -26.56
CA GLU A 104 -42.03 -12.57 -25.28
C GLU A 104 -42.08 -13.86 -24.45
N VAL A 105 -41.01 -14.13 -23.70
CA VAL A 105 -41.03 -15.14 -22.66
C VAL A 105 -41.99 -14.63 -21.58
N ASP A 106 -43.18 -15.22 -21.56
CA ASP A 106 -44.21 -14.98 -20.57
C ASP A 106 -43.70 -15.42 -19.18
N PHE A 107 -43.10 -14.48 -18.46
CA PHE A 107 -42.61 -14.68 -17.09
C PHE A 107 -43.73 -14.92 -16.07
N ASN A 108 -45.01 -14.76 -16.42
CA ASN A 108 -46.13 -14.98 -15.50
C ASN A 108 -46.54 -16.44 -15.37
N THR A 109 -45.97 -17.34 -16.18
CA THR A 109 -46.27 -18.78 -16.17
C THR A 109 -45.07 -19.62 -15.68
N VAL A 110 -44.12 -19.00 -14.98
CA VAL A 110 -43.15 -19.74 -14.16
C VAL A 110 -43.82 -20.09 -12.84
N ASN A 111 -44.26 -21.34 -12.73
CA ASN A 111 -45.01 -21.95 -11.63
C ASN A 111 -44.64 -21.42 -10.23
N GLU A 112 -45.58 -20.73 -9.59
CA GLU A 112 -45.55 -20.42 -8.14
C GLU A 112 -45.43 -21.68 -7.26
N VAL A 113 -45.77 -22.84 -7.83
CA VAL A 113 -45.65 -24.19 -7.23
C VAL A 113 -44.18 -24.66 -7.20
N GLU A 114 -43.38 -24.33 -8.21
CA GLU A 114 -41.98 -24.77 -8.31
C GLU A 114 -41.09 -23.99 -7.33
N PHE A 115 -41.44 -22.73 -7.04
CA PHE A 115 -40.74 -21.91 -6.04
C PHE A 115 -40.99 -22.35 -4.58
N ARG A 116 -42.13 -23.01 -4.28
CA ARG A 116 -42.41 -23.55 -2.94
C ARG A 116 -41.64 -24.83 -2.63
N LEU A 117 -41.31 -25.63 -3.65
CA LEU A 117 -40.55 -26.87 -3.49
C LEU A 117 -39.04 -26.64 -3.29
N LEU A 118 -38.57 -25.41 -3.53
CA LEU A 118 -37.16 -25.01 -3.37
C LEU A 118 -36.87 -24.22 -2.08
N ARG A 119 -37.88 -24.00 -1.22
CA ARG A 119 -37.65 -23.29 0.04
C ARG A 119 -37.02 -24.26 1.05
N PRO A 120 -35.81 -23.98 1.56
CA PRO A 120 -35.21 -24.81 2.60
C PRO A 120 -36.13 -24.86 3.82
N SER A 121 -36.24 -26.05 4.40
CA SER A 121 -36.93 -26.31 5.67
C SER A 121 -36.35 -25.43 6.79
N SER A 122 -37.12 -25.22 7.86
CA SER A 122 -36.63 -24.45 9.02
C SER A 122 -35.39 -25.08 9.66
N GLU A 123 -35.27 -26.41 9.57
CA GLU A 123 -34.12 -27.16 10.06
C GLU A 123 -32.87 -26.87 9.22
N GLU A 124 -32.98 -26.90 7.89
CA GLU A 124 -31.89 -26.52 6.99
C GLU A 124 -31.46 -25.06 7.17
N MET A 125 -32.42 -24.14 7.40
CA MET A 125 -32.10 -22.75 7.70
C MET A 125 -31.38 -22.59 9.05
N LEU A 126 -31.78 -23.35 10.07
CA LEU A 126 -31.16 -23.32 11.40
C LEU A 126 -29.74 -23.89 11.35
N GLU A 127 -29.55 -24.99 10.61
CA GLU A 127 -28.24 -25.59 10.39
C GLU A 127 -27.32 -24.64 9.61
N ALA A 128 -27.83 -24.00 8.55
CA ALA A 128 -27.08 -23.01 7.78
C ALA A 128 -26.65 -21.81 8.64
N LYS A 129 -27.54 -21.34 9.53
CA LYS A 129 -27.24 -20.28 10.49
C LYS A 129 -26.15 -20.73 11.48
N SER A 130 -26.27 -21.93 12.07
CA SER A 130 -25.25 -22.48 12.97
C SER A 130 -23.88 -22.56 12.29
N LYS A 131 -23.83 -23.09 11.05
CA LYS A 131 -22.60 -23.16 10.25
C LYS A 131 -22.01 -21.78 9.95
N TYR A 132 -22.86 -20.79 9.70
CA TYR A 132 -22.44 -19.41 9.49
C TYR A 132 -21.85 -18.79 10.76
N ASP A 133 -22.51 -18.96 11.90
CA ASP A 133 -22.07 -18.42 13.19
C ASP A 133 -20.73 -19.03 13.61
N GLU A 134 -20.53 -20.33 13.43
CA GLU A 134 -19.23 -20.99 13.63
C GLU A 134 -18.14 -20.44 12.70
N LYS A 135 -18.48 -20.20 11.42
CA LYS A 135 -17.53 -19.62 10.46
C LYS A 135 -17.13 -18.21 10.89
N LEU A 136 -18.07 -17.42 11.40
CA LEU A 136 -17.80 -16.07 11.89
C LEU A 136 -16.87 -16.09 13.10
N GLN A 137 -17.14 -16.97 14.07
CA GLN A 137 -16.28 -17.17 15.24
C GLN A 137 -14.83 -17.54 14.84
N ARG A 138 -14.67 -18.46 13.88
CA ARG A 138 -13.33 -18.82 13.35
C ARG A 138 -12.59 -17.62 12.75
N ILE A 139 -13.30 -16.75 12.02
CA ILE A 139 -12.71 -15.54 11.41
C ILE A 139 -12.28 -14.54 12.49
N GLU A 140 -13.09 -14.34 13.53
CA GLU A 140 -12.78 -13.42 14.63
C GLU A 140 -11.58 -13.90 15.46
N GLU A 141 -11.53 -15.20 15.74
CA GLU A 141 -10.40 -15.81 16.44
C GLU A 141 -9.10 -15.68 15.63
N GLU A 142 -9.14 -15.92 14.33
CA GLU A 142 -7.97 -15.78 13.47
C GLU A 142 -7.49 -14.32 13.39
N LYS A 143 -8.41 -13.36 13.28
CA LYS A 143 -8.06 -11.93 13.32
C LYS A 143 -7.34 -11.57 14.61
N ARG A 144 -7.82 -12.06 15.75
CA ARG A 144 -7.19 -11.84 17.05
C ARG A 144 -5.78 -12.43 17.10
N ARG A 145 -5.59 -13.66 16.60
CA ARG A 145 -4.26 -14.30 16.53
C ARG A 145 -3.27 -13.49 15.70
N ILE A 146 -3.70 -13.04 14.50
CA ILE A 146 -2.88 -12.22 13.61
C ILE A 146 -2.49 -10.90 14.29
N GLU A 147 -3.43 -10.26 14.99
CA GLU A 147 -3.17 -9.00 15.69
C GLU A 147 -2.18 -9.17 16.85
N GLU A 148 -2.31 -10.24 17.63
CA GLU A 148 -1.38 -10.59 18.71
C GLU A 148 0.03 -10.90 18.18
N GLU A 149 0.14 -11.60 17.05
CA GLU A 149 1.40 -11.89 16.38
C GLU A 149 2.08 -10.61 15.90
N LYS A 150 1.35 -9.71 15.22
CA LYS A 150 1.87 -8.40 14.79
C LYS A 150 2.35 -7.56 15.97
N LYS A 151 1.58 -7.55 17.07
CA LYS A 151 1.97 -6.84 18.29
C LYS A 151 3.27 -7.40 18.88
N ARG A 152 3.42 -8.72 18.88
CA ARG A 152 4.64 -9.40 19.36
C ARG A 152 5.84 -9.08 18.47
N GLU A 153 5.67 -9.14 17.16
CA GLU A 153 6.72 -8.81 16.19
C GLU A 153 7.17 -7.36 16.33
N ARG A 154 6.22 -6.42 16.43
CA ARG A 154 6.52 -5.00 16.68
C ARG A 154 7.33 -4.82 17.96
N MET A 155 6.91 -5.46 19.06
CA MET A 155 7.61 -5.34 20.34
C MET A 155 9.02 -5.95 20.31
N ASN A 156 9.20 -7.04 19.57
CA ASN A 156 10.52 -7.61 19.34
C ASN A 156 11.44 -6.61 18.61
N LYS A 157 10.97 -5.98 17.54
CA LYS A 157 11.73 -4.95 16.80
C LYS A 157 12.11 -3.75 17.68
N ILE A 158 11.16 -3.26 18.49
CA ILE A 158 11.42 -2.18 19.46
C ILE A 158 12.51 -2.60 20.44
N THR A 159 12.42 -3.82 20.98
CA THR A 159 13.40 -4.35 21.94
C THR A 159 14.79 -4.46 21.31
N LEU A 160 14.89 -4.90 20.06
CA LEU A 160 16.16 -5.00 19.35
C LEU A 160 16.78 -3.62 19.08
N ILE A 161 15.99 -2.65 18.61
CA ILE A 161 16.44 -1.26 18.43
C ILE A 161 16.90 -0.68 19.77
N GLN A 162 16.11 -0.85 20.82
CA GLN A 162 16.42 -0.35 22.16
C GLN A 162 17.71 -0.95 22.70
N THR A 163 17.87 -2.28 22.59
CA THR A 163 19.06 -3.00 23.04
C THR A 163 20.29 -2.51 22.29
N TYR A 164 20.18 -2.33 20.98
CA TYR A 164 21.25 -1.78 20.16
C TYR A 164 21.62 -0.36 20.60
N LEU A 165 20.65 0.54 20.74
CA LEU A 165 20.90 1.92 21.17
C LEU A 165 21.50 2.00 22.58
N VAL A 166 21.03 1.17 23.52
CA VAL A 166 21.61 1.04 24.87
C VAL A 166 23.05 0.58 24.80
N SER A 167 23.36 -0.43 23.98
CA SER A 167 24.73 -0.94 23.81
C SER A 167 25.69 0.13 23.29
N GLN A 168 25.16 1.09 22.54
CA GLN A 168 25.89 2.24 22.02
C GLN A 168 25.85 3.44 22.99
N GLY A 169 25.22 3.38 24.16
CA GLY A 169 25.08 4.52 25.06
C GLY A 169 24.30 5.69 24.46
N SER A 170 23.38 5.42 23.53
CA SER A 170 22.59 6.44 22.85
C SER A 170 21.47 6.99 23.76
N PRO A 171 21.29 8.31 23.83
CA PRO A 171 20.14 8.91 24.51
C PRO A 171 18.81 8.66 23.79
N MET A 172 18.83 8.13 22.57
CA MET A 172 17.63 7.83 21.80
C MET A 172 16.97 6.51 22.21
N ALA A 173 17.64 5.67 23.02
CA ALA A 173 17.14 4.35 23.37
C ALA A 173 15.71 4.31 23.97
N PRO A 174 15.29 5.26 24.85
CA PRO A 174 13.93 5.30 25.36
C PRO A 174 12.85 5.55 24.29
N TYR A 175 13.25 5.97 23.08
CA TYR A 175 12.37 6.36 21.97
C TYR A 175 12.40 5.35 20.81
N SER A 176 12.74 4.10 21.10
CA SER A 176 12.88 3.03 20.09
C SER A 176 11.58 2.72 19.35
N ASP A 177 10.44 2.88 20.02
CA ASP A 177 9.11 2.81 19.41
C ASP A 177 8.88 3.95 18.42
N VAL A 178 9.24 5.18 18.78
CA VAL A 178 9.15 6.35 17.89
C VAL A 178 10.06 6.20 16.68
N ILE A 179 11.27 5.67 16.87
CA ILE A 179 12.20 5.35 15.77
C ILE A 179 11.56 4.36 14.82
N LEU A 180 11.08 3.22 15.35
CA LEU A 180 10.45 2.18 14.54
C LEU A 180 9.27 2.75 13.75
N ASP A 181 8.34 3.43 14.40
CA ASP A 181 7.14 3.96 13.74
C ASP A 181 7.50 5.02 12.68
N SER A 182 8.56 5.80 12.91
CA SER A 182 9.01 6.83 11.97
C SER A 182 9.68 6.25 10.73
N CYS A 183 10.40 5.14 10.85
CA CYS A 183 11.14 4.55 9.73
C CYS A 183 10.39 3.41 9.03
N ILE A 184 9.59 2.61 9.73
CA ILE A 184 9.02 1.36 9.20
C ILE A 184 8.03 1.62 8.06
N LYS A 185 7.42 2.80 8.00
CA LYS A 185 6.59 3.25 6.87
C LYS A 185 7.34 3.34 5.53
N TYR A 186 8.67 3.35 5.57
CA TYR A 186 9.57 3.31 4.41
C TYR A 186 10.28 1.96 4.23
N GLY A 187 10.00 0.98 5.10
CA GLY A 187 10.57 -0.37 5.09
C GLY A 187 11.70 -0.59 6.11
N GLU A 188 11.98 -1.86 6.41
CA GLU A 188 12.98 -2.27 7.41
C GLU A 188 14.41 -1.85 7.03
N HIS A 189 14.73 -1.97 5.74
CA HIS A 189 16.01 -1.49 5.20
C HIS A 189 16.23 -0.01 5.54
N TYR A 190 15.18 0.81 5.41
CA TYR A 190 15.25 2.23 5.73
C TYR A 190 15.50 2.49 7.23
N CYS A 191 14.94 1.67 8.13
CA CYS A 191 15.21 1.81 9.56
C CYS A 191 16.70 1.67 9.90
N LYS A 192 17.38 0.68 9.30
CA LYS A 192 18.83 0.51 9.48
C LYS A 192 19.61 1.65 8.83
N TYR A 193 19.22 2.02 7.62
CA TYR A 193 19.83 3.13 6.90
C TYR A 193 19.77 4.44 7.70
N PHE A 194 18.59 4.76 8.23
CA PHE A 194 18.32 5.94 9.05
C PHE A 194 19.16 5.97 10.33
N LEU A 195 19.26 4.85 11.05
CA LEU A 195 20.07 4.77 12.26
C LEU A 195 21.58 4.78 11.98
N ALA A 196 22.03 4.20 10.87
CA ALA A 196 23.42 4.24 10.46
C ALA A 196 23.89 5.68 10.23
N ILE A 197 23.07 6.51 9.57
CA ILE A 197 23.34 7.95 9.40
C ILE A 197 23.52 8.63 10.75
N ALA A 198 22.59 8.44 11.70
CA ALA A 198 22.75 8.99 13.05
C ALA A 198 24.02 8.50 13.75
N GLY A 199 24.41 7.25 13.52
CA GLY A 199 25.65 6.67 14.03
C GLY A 199 26.87 7.46 13.59
N VAL A 200 26.99 7.75 12.30
CA VAL A 200 28.14 8.48 11.76
C VAL A 200 28.12 9.96 12.15
N GLU A 201 26.96 10.60 12.10
CA GLU A 201 26.83 12.05 12.30
C GLU A 201 27.00 12.50 13.76
N SER A 202 26.58 11.67 14.70
CA SER A 202 26.52 12.08 16.12
C SER A 202 26.81 10.94 17.10
N GLY A 203 27.22 9.77 16.61
CA GLY A 203 27.34 8.59 17.45
C GLY A 203 25.98 8.19 18.03
N LEU A 204 24.93 8.18 17.21
CA LEU A 204 23.54 7.90 17.61
C LEU A 204 23.03 8.92 18.64
N GLY A 205 23.27 10.21 18.41
CA GLY A 205 22.78 11.29 19.27
C GLY A 205 23.60 11.54 20.54
N ARG A 206 24.72 10.84 20.73
CA ARG A 206 25.63 11.07 21.87
C ARG A 206 26.30 12.44 21.80
N VAL A 207 26.65 12.88 20.60
CA VAL A 207 27.33 14.15 20.37
C VAL A 207 26.53 14.97 19.36
N CYS A 208 25.51 15.68 19.84
CA CYS A 208 24.74 16.61 19.02
C CYS A 208 24.14 17.76 19.83
N PRO A 209 24.06 18.98 19.28
CA PRO A 209 23.25 20.05 19.86
C PRO A 209 21.76 19.86 19.50
N GLY A 210 20.87 20.08 20.48
CA GLY A 210 19.43 20.24 20.23
C GLY A 210 18.73 19.04 19.56
N HIS A 211 19.07 17.82 19.97
CA HIS A 211 18.50 16.55 19.47
C HIS A 211 18.65 16.31 17.96
N SER A 212 19.62 16.94 17.29
CA SER A 212 19.86 16.76 15.86
C SER A 212 20.90 15.67 15.59
N ALA A 213 20.47 14.40 15.57
CA ALA A 213 21.40 13.26 15.44
C ALA A 213 21.89 13.00 14.00
N TRP A 214 21.26 13.59 12.97
CA TRP A 214 21.49 13.27 11.54
C TRP A 214 22.21 14.37 10.76
N GLY A 215 23.06 15.20 11.41
CA GLY A 215 23.85 16.20 10.70
C GLY A 215 23.03 17.32 10.06
N MET A 216 21.77 17.51 10.46
CA MET A 216 20.87 18.53 9.91
C MET A 216 21.20 19.91 10.49
N ILE A 217 22.26 20.53 9.97
CA ILE A 217 22.72 21.86 10.38
C ILE A 217 21.60 22.90 10.19
N GLY A 218 21.32 23.68 11.24
CA GLY A 218 20.29 24.74 11.22
C GLY A 218 18.94 24.32 11.79
N PHE A 219 18.71 23.02 11.99
CA PHE A 219 17.54 22.52 12.72
C PHE A 219 17.88 22.35 14.20
N ARG A 220 16.99 22.85 15.07
CA ARG A 220 17.03 22.62 16.52
C ARG A 220 15.69 22.07 16.93
N PHE A 221 15.69 20.89 17.55
CA PHE A 221 14.47 20.23 17.99
C PHE A 221 14.33 20.34 19.51
N ALA A 222 13.10 20.52 19.96
CA ALA A 222 12.79 20.61 21.39
C ALA A 222 12.91 19.25 22.08
N SER A 223 12.75 18.15 21.34
CA SER A 223 12.75 16.79 21.89
C SER A 223 13.19 15.73 20.89
N TRP A 224 13.58 14.56 21.41
CA TRP A 224 13.89 13.39 20.59
C TRP A 224 12.73 12.93 19.69
N PRO A 225 11.47 12.78 20.18
CA PRO A 225 10.37 12.35 19.31
C PRO A 225 10.14 13.26 18.12
N GLU A 226 10.23 14.58 18.33
CA GLU A 226 10.12 15.57 17.26
C GLU A 226 11.26 15.41 16.24
N ALA A 227 12.51 15.34 16.73
CA ALA A 227 13.68 15.18 15.87
C ALA A 227 13.63 13.90 15.05
N ILE A 228 13.32 12.76 15.69
CA ILE A 228 13.23 11.44 15.04
C ILE A 228 12.19 11.46 13.93
N SER A 229 10.96 11.90 14.23
CA SER A 229 9.88 11.93 13.25
C SER A 229 10.19 12.86 12.08
N PHE A 230 10.71 14.06 12.36
CA PHE A 230 11.04 15.02 11.33
C PHE A 230 12.19 14.52 10.45
N SER A 231 13.28 14.04 11.06
CA SER A 231 14.47 13.59 10.33
C SER A 231 14.17 12.35 9.47
N ALA A 232 13.35 11.41 9.95
CA ALA A 232 12.94 10.26 9.15
C ALA A 232 12.20 10.71 7.88
N ASP A 233 11.22 11.61 8.01
CA ASP A 233 10.43 12.08 6.86
C ASP A 233 11.28 12.90 5.91
N TRP A 234 12.16 13.75 6.46
CA TRP A 234 13.02 14.61 5.67
C TRP A 234 14.07 13.80 4.89
N ILE A 235 14.76 12.85 5.52
CA ILE A 235 15.75 12.01 4.84
C ILE A 235 15.07 11.12 3.80
N ALA A 236 13.93 10.51 4.15
CA ALA A 236 13.19 9.66 3.23
C ALA A 236 12.73 10.45 1.99
N GLY A 237 12.12 11.62 2.20
CA GLY A 237 11.60 12.46 1.12
C GLY A 237 12.69 13.08 0.25
N ASN A 238 13.83 13.46 0.83
CA ASN A 238 14.90 14.12 0.08
C ASN A 238 15.81 13.15 -0.68
N TYR A 239 15.98 11.91 -0.19
CA TYR A 239 16.93 10.95 -0.73
C TYR A 239 16.29 9.59 -1.01
N TYR A 240 15.87 8.88 0.02
CA TYR A 240 15.52 7.46 -0.09
C TYR A 240 14.40 7.19 -1.11
N LEU A 241 13.30 7.93 -1.02
CA LEU A 241 12.17 7.79 -1.94
C LEU A 241 12.45 8.28 -3.37
N LYS A 242 13.57 8.98 -3.59
CA LYS A 242 14.06 9.36 -4.92
C LYS A 242 14.97 8.29 -5.54
N GLY A 243 15.16 7.16 -4.85
CA GLY A 243 16.05 6.08 -5.27
C GLY A 243 17.52 6.34 -4.94
N VAL A 244 17.79 7.21 -3.95
CA VAL A 244 19.11 7.35 -3.31
C VAL A 244 19.05 6.50 -2.05
N ASP A 245 19.03 5.18 -2.23
CA ASP A 245 18.78 4.19 -1.18
C ASP A 245 20.01 3.34 -0.82
N THR A 246 21.14 3.58 -1.48
CA THR A 246 22.46 3.08 -1.09
C THR A 246 23.32 4.17 -0.43
N PHE A 247 24.28 3.76 0.39
CA PHE A 247 25.17 4.71 1.06
C PHE A 247 26.10 5.42 0.10
N GLU A 248 26.52 4.74 -0.96
CA GLU A 248 27.31 5.30 -2.05
C GLU A 248 26.54 6.42 -2.74
N GLU A 249 25.29 6.15 -3.17
CA GLU A 249 24.47 7.18 -3.80
C GLU A 249 24.22 8.36 -2.86
N LEU A 250 24.00 8.11 -1.57
CA LEU A 250 23.81 9.18 -0.60
C LEU A 250 25.06 10.05 -0.43
N ALA A 251 26.21 9.42 -0.25
CA ALA A 251 27.48 10.13 -0.06
C ALA A 251 27.85 10.99 -1.28
N TYR A 252 27.52 10.56 -2.49
CA TYR A 252 27.77 11.32 -3.72
C TYR A 252 26.58 12.19 -4.16
N SER A 253 25.52 12.28 -3.35
CA SER A 253 24.37 13.17 -3.58
C SER A 253 24.61 14.57 -2.99
N SER A 254 23.54 15.38 -2.96
CA SER A 254 23.53 16.68 -2.27
C SER A 254 23.68 16.58 -0.74
N TYR A 255 23.74 15.37 -0.16
CA TYR A 255 24.13 15.20 1.25
C TYR A 255 25.61 15.58 1.45
N GLY A 256 26.49 15.16 0.53
CA GLY A 256 27.85 15.68 0.34
C GLY A 256 28.75 15.76 1.59
N PRO A 257 29.08 14.64 2.25
CA PRO A 257 30.05 14.63 3.34
C PRO A 257 31.45 15.01 2.83
N GLN A 258 32.29 15.58 3.70
CA GLN A 258 33.64 16.04 3.31
C GLN A 258 34.54 14.91 2.78
N ASN A 259 34.42 13.71 3.34
CA ASN A 259 35.19 12.51 2.95
C ASN A 259 34.24 11.34 2.67
N PRO A 260 33.66 11.23 1.46
CA PRO A 260 32.63 10.24 1.13
C PRO A 260 33.02 8.80 1.44
N GLU A 261 34.23 8.37 1.07
CA GLU A 261 34.67 6.96 1.23
C GLU A 261 34.76 6.54 2.71
N THR A 262 35.36 7.38 3.55
CA THR A 262 35.44 7.14 5.00
C THR A 262 34.05 7.17 5.64
N TRP A 263 33.19 8.10 5.20
CA TRP A 263 31.82 8.22 5.70
C TRP A 263 30.99 6.98 5.36
N ILE A 264 31.05 6.47 4.12
CA ILE A 264 30.41 5.21 3.71
C ILE A 264 30.91 4.04 4.55
N THR A 265 32.22 3.94 4.79
CA THR A 265 32.81 2.88 5.61
C THR A 265 32.23 2.87 7.02
N HIS A 266 32.09 4.05 7.64
CA HIS A 266 31.49 4.16 8.96
C HIS A 266 29.99 3.84 8.96
N LEU A 267 29.25 4.22 7.91
CA LEU A 267 27.83 3.86 7.78
C LEU A 267 27.64 2.35 7.78
N TYR A 268 28.40 1.62 6.97
CA TYR A 268 28.34 0.16 6.96
C TYR A 268 28.75 -0.46 8.29
N SER A 269 29.69 0.14 9.02
CA SER A 269 30.05 -0.31 10.38
C SER A 269 28.84 -0.27 11.33
N PHE A 270 28.06 0.81 11.34
CA PHE A 270 26.82 0.87 12.14
C PHE A 270 25.74 -0.05 11.58
N TYR A 271 25.51 -0.01 10.27
CA TYR A 271 24.47 -0.81 9.59
C TYR A 271 24.59 -2.31 9.88
N ASN A 272 25.81 -2.84 9.81
CA ASN A 272 26.07 -4.27 9.99
C ASN A 272 25.95 -4.74 11.45
N GLN A 273 25.89 -3.82 12.43
CA GLN A 273 25.64 -4.17 13.83
C GLN A 273 24.14 -4.34 14.14
N MET A 274 23.24 -3.94 13.21
CA MET A 274 21.79 -3.95 13.42
C MET A 274 21.14 -5.22 12.84
N SER A 275 20.65 -6.10 13.73
CA SER A 275 20.08 -7.41 13.37
C SER A 275 18.54 -7.46 13.34
N PHE A 276 17.86 -6.33 13.51
CA PHE A 276 16.39 -6.25 13.53
C PHE A 276 15.77 -6.15 12.13
#